data_AF-A0A9W4DKK3-F1
#
_entry.id   AF-A0A9W4DKK3-F1
#
_cell.length_a   1.000
_cell.length_b   1.000
_cell.length_c   1.000
_cell.angle_alpha   90.00
_cell.angle_beta   90.00
_cell.angle_gamma   90.00
#
_symmetry.space_group_name_H-M   'P 1'
#
loop_
_entity.id
_entity.type
_entity.pdbx_description
1 polymer ?
#
loop_
_entity_poly.entity_id
_entity_poly.type
_entity_poly.pdbx_seq_one_letter_code
_entity_poly.pdbx_strand_id
1 'polypeptide(L)' 'MPFPTLAAAAALRLAAPLERAVLVALLLPPLLLVVLATLPALAVLPFLPEGERRTASLLRLHTAAARTLLAGTR' A
#
# COMPACT_ATOMS: atom_id res chain seq x y z
N MET A 1 19.05 43.04 -3.04
CA MET A 1 18.95 42.20 -1.82
C MET A 1 17.89 41.11 -2.03
N PRO A 2 18.12 40.03 -2.81
CA PRO A 2 17.18 38.91 -2.88
C PRO A 2 17.62 37.77 -1.95
N PHE A 3 16.82 36.71 -1.85
CA PHE A 3 17.05 35.38 -1.22
C PHE A 3 16.32 34.96 0.08
N PRO A 4 15.34 35.67 0.67
CA PRO A 4 14.53 35.05 1.74
C PRO A 4 13.62 33.91 1.22
N THR A 5 13.24 33.96 -0.05
CA THR A 5 12.33 32.97 -0.68
C THR A 5 13.00 31.64 -1.00
N LEU A 6 14.28 31.66 -1.40
CA LEU A 6 15.04 30.43 -1.68
C LEU A 6 15.34 29.65 -0.39
N ALA A 7 15.63 30.35 0.70
CA ALA A 7 15.83 29.74 2.01
C ALA A 7 14.54 29.10 2.55
N ALA A 8 13.39 29.77 2.39
CA ALA A 8 12.08 29.24 2.77
C ALA A 8 11.67 28.01 1.93
N ALA A 9 11.90 28.04 0.62
CA ALA A 9 11.64 26.90 -0.25
C ALA A 9 12.55 25.70 0.07
N ALA A 10 13.82 25.95 0.41
CA ALA A 10 14.75 24.92 0.84
C ALA A 10 14.33 24.31 2.19
N ALA A 11 13.92 25.13 3.16
CA ALA A 11 13.40 24.69 4.44
C ALA A 11 12.12 23.83 4.29
N LEU A 12 11.21 24.22 3.38
CA LEU A 12 10.01 23.44 3.07
C LEU A 12 10.35 22.09 2.41
N ARG A 13 11.34 22.06 1.51
CA ARG A 13 11.83 20.81 0.90
C ARG A 13 12.49 19.87 1.90
N LEU A 14 13.16 20.42 2.92
CA LEU A 14 13.75 19.66 4.03
C LEU A 14 12.70 19.19 5.03
N ALA A 15 11.57 19.91 5.18
CA ALA A 15 10.45 19.55 6.04
C ALA A 15 9.53 18.47 5.42
N ALA A 16 9.42 18.43 4.09
CA ALA A 16 8.60 17.45 3.37
C ALA A 16 8.87 15.96 3.75
N PRO A 17 10.12 15.48 3.86
CA PRO A 17 10.38 14.10 4.30
C PRO A 17 10.00 13.88 5.77
N LEU A 18 10.11 14.89 6.63
CA LEU A 18 9.73 14.81 8.03
C LEU A 18 8.21 14.74 8.19
N GLU A 19 7.47 15.58 7.47
CA GLU A 19 6.01 15.55 7.43
C GLU A 19 5.50 14.18 6.95
N ARG A 20 6.10 13.66 5.88
CA ARG A 20 5.76 12.33 5.36
C ARG A 20 6.09 11.23 6.37
N ALA A 21 7.22 11.31 7.07
CA ALA A 21 7.59 10.35 8.10
C ALA A 21 6.63 10.37 9.28
N VAL A 22 6.18 11.56 9.72
CA VAL A 22 5.19 11.72 10.78
C VAL A 22 3.82 11.16 10.35
N LEU A 23 3.38 11.45 9.13
CA LEU A 23 2.13 10.89 8.59
C LEU A 23 2.19 9.37 8.48
N VAL A 24 3.31 8.81 8.01
CA VAL A 24 3.52 7.36 7.97
C VAL A 24 3.56 6.78 9.38
N ALA A 25 4.28 7.40 10.32
CA ALA A 25 4.36 6.94 11.71
C ALA A 25 3.00 6.97 12.41
N LEU A 26 2.11 7.90 12.03
CA LEU A 26 0.75 8.00 12.57
C LEU A 26 -0.21 7.00 11.93
N LEU A 27 -0.07 6.74 10.62
CA LEU A 27 -0.96 5.86 9.86
C LEU A 27 -0.54 4.38 9.91
N LEU A 28 0.74 4.10 10.08
CA LEU A 28 1.28 2.75 10.09
C LEU A 28 0.73 1.88 11.24
N PRO A 29 0.63 2.36 12.50
CA PRO A 29 0.09 1.56 13.61
C PRO A 29 -1.38 1.10 13.40
N PRO A 30 -2.34 1.98 13.06
CA PRO A 30 -3.71 1.53 12.81
C PRO A 30 -3.79 0.64 11.57
N LEU A 31 -3.00 0.90 10.53
CA LEU A 31 -2.94 0.04 9.35
C LEU A 31 -2.46 -1.37 9.72
N LEU A 32 -1.39 -1.48 10.53
CA LEU A 32 -0.88 -2.76 11.01
C LEU A 32 -1.93 -3.51 11.85
N LEU A 33 -2.66 -2.82 12.72
CA LEU A 33 -3.74 -3.43 13.50
C LEU A 33 -4.86 -3.97 12.60
N VAL A 34 -5.29 -3.21 11.59
CA VAL A 34 -6.31 -3.66 10.63
C VAL A 34 -5.81 -4.89 9.86
N VAL A 35 -4.55 -4.88 9.41
CA VAL A 35 -3.95 -6.03 8.74
C VAL A 35 -3.93 -7.24 9.68
N LEU A 36 -3.44 -7.10 10.90
CA LEU A 36 -3.38 -8.20 11.87
C LEU A 36 -4.77 -8.76 12.18
N ALA A 37 -5.78 -7.90 12.29
CA ALA A 37 -7.17 -8.29 12.53
C ALA A 37 -7.82 -8.98 11.31
N THR A 38 -7.39 -8.64 10.09
CA THR A 38 -7.91 -9.24 8.85
C THR A 38 -7.16 -10.50 8.43
N LEU A 39 -5.93 -10.72 8.90
CA LEU A 39 -5.17 -11.96 8.68
C LEU A 39 -5.93 -13.25 9.05
N PRO A 40 -6.54 -13.39 10.24
CA PRO A 40 -7.32 -14.58 10.56
C PRO A 40 -8.54 -14.74 9.66
N ALA A 41 -9.19 -13.64 9.26
CA ALA A 41 -10.30 -13.69 8.31
C ALA A 41 -9.85 -14.18 6.93
N LEU A 42 -8.69 -13.72 6.45
CA LEU A 42 -8.04 -14.19 5.22
C LEU A 42 -7.58 -15.65 5.32
N ALA A 43 -7.11 -16.08 6.49
CA ALA A 43 -6.70 -17.45 6.72
C ALA A 43 -7.89 -18.41 6.77
N VAL A 44 -9.05 -17.98 7.29
CA VAL A 44 -10.26 -18.80 7.40
C VAL A 44 -11.07 -18.80 6.10
N LEU A 45 -11.06 -17.70 5.33
CA LEU A 45 -11.79 -17.56 4.06
C LEU A 45 -11.63 -18.75 3.06
N PRO A 46 -10.42 -19.30 2.82
CA PRO A 46 -10.25 -20.42 1.90
C PRO A 46 -10.87 -21.72 2.43
N PHE A 47 -11.11 -21.83 3.74
CA PHE A 47 -11.67 -23.02 4.39
C PHE A 47 -13.18 -22.90 4.68
N LEU A 48 -13.83 -21.76 4.39
CA LEU A 48 -15.28 -21.71 4.34
C LEU A 48 -15.80 -22.60 3.20
N PRO A 49 -17.01 -23.16 3.28
CA PRO A 49 -17.64 -23.83 2.15
C PRO A 49 -17.60 -22.90 0.92
N GLU A 50 -17.20 -23.43 -0.24
CA GLU A 50 -16.83 -22.71 -1.48
C GLU A 50 -15.54 -21.84 -1.48
N GLY A 51 -14.80 -21.77 -0.38
CA GLY A 51 -13.57 -20.98 -0.22
C GLY A 51 -12.46 -21.31 -1.23
N GLU A 52 -12.26 -22.59 -1.54
CA GLU A 52 -11.30 -23.03 -2.56
C GLU A 52 -11.65 -22.52 -3.96
N ARG A 53 -12.93 -22.57 -4.35
CA ARG A 53 -13.38 -22.09 -5.67
C ARG A 53 -13.15 -20.59 -5.80
N ARG A 54 -13.41 -19.84 -4.73
CA ARG A 54 -13.22 -18.39 -4.67
C ARG A 54 -11.73 -18.02 -4.70
N THR A 55 -10.90 -18.72 -3.94
CA THR A 55 -9.44 -18.51 -3.91
C THR A 55 -8.82 -18.84 -5.26
N ALA A 56 -9.20 -19.94 -5.89
CA ALA A 56 -8.75 -20.29 -7.24
C ALA A 56 -9.21 -19.28 -8.30
N SER A 57 -10.40 -18.69 -8.16
CA SER A 57 -10.88 -17.62 -9.04
C SER A 57 -10.05 -16.33 -8.89
N LEU A 58 -9.78 -15.92 -7.66
CA LEU A 58 -8.96 -14.73 -7.38
C LEU A 58 -7.51 -14.90 -7.87
N LEU A 59 -6.91 -16.08 -7.66
CA LEU A 59 -5.57 -16.37 -8.15
C LEU A 59 -5.49 -16.35 -9.67
N ARG A 60 -6.51 -16.88 -10.37
CA ARG A 60 -6.62 -16.81 -11.83
C ARG A 60 -6.76 -15.38 -12.35
N LEU A 61 -7.55 -14.55 -11.67
CA LEU A 61 -7.67 -13.11 -11.99
C LEU A 61 -6.34 -12.38 -11.79
N HIS A 62 -5.66 -12.64 -10.68
CA HIS A 62 -4.39 -11.98 -10.36
C HIS A 62 -3.28 -12.37 -11.36
N THR A 63 -3.19 -13.66 -11.70
CA THR A 63 -2.24 -14.14 -12.71
C THR A 63 -2.54 -13.63 -14.12
N ALA A 64 -3.82 -13.48 -14.48
CA ALA A 64 -4.21 -12.86 -15.74
C ALA A 64 -3.81 -11.37 -15.78
N ALA A 65 -4.08 -10.62 -14.72
CA ALA A 65 -3.70 -9.21 -14.61
C ALA A 65 -2.17 -9.00 -14.60
N ALA A 66 -1.42 -9.89 -13.93
CA ALA A 66 0.04 -9.85 -13.96
C ALA A 66 0.57 -10.10 -15.37
N ARG A 67 -0.01 -11.07 -16.11
CA ARG A 67 0.36 -11.35 -17.50
C ARG A 67 0.06 -10.17 -18.43
N THR A 68 -1.07 -9.49 -18.27
CA THR A 68 -1.39 -8.31 -19.10
C THR A 68 -0.46 -7.14 -18.82
N LEU A 69 -0.10 -6.90 -17.56
CA LEU A 69 0.89 -5.88 -17.19
C LEU A 69 2.28 -6.19 -17.76
N LEU A 70 2.75 -7.44 -17.63
CA LEU A 70 4.02 -7.88 -18.22
C LEU A 70 4.02 -7.85 -19.75
N ALA A 71 2.88 -8.13 -20.39
CA ALA A 71 2.75 -8.04 -21.84
C ALA A 71 2.73 -6.59 -22.34
N GLY A 72 2.18 -5.66 -21.56
CA GLY A 72 2.14 -4.23 -21.89
C GLY A 72 3.44 -3.46 -21.62
N THR A 73 4.44 -4.08 -20.98
CA THR A 73 5.76 -3.49 -20.70
C THR A 73 6.83 -3.77 -21.79
N ARG A 74 6.44 -4.31 -22.96
CA ARG A 74 7.30 -4.44 -24.15
C ARG A 74 7.02 -3.32 -25.13
#